data_AF-A0A7X8G1K3-F1
#
_entry.id   AF-A0A7X8G1K3-F1
#
_cell.length_a   1.000
_cell.length_b   1.000
_cell.length_c   1.000
_cell.angle_alpha   90.00
_cell.angle_beta   90.00
_cell.angle_gamma   90.00
#
_symmetry.space_group_name_H-M   'P 1'
#
loop_
_entity.id
_entity.type
_entity.pdbx_description
1 polymer ?
#
loop_
_entity_poly.entity_id
_entity_poly.type
_entity_poly.pdbx_seq_one_letter_code
_entity_poly.pdbx_strand_id
1 'polypeptide(L)'
;VKTVTPKKPNSALRKIARVKLSTGMEVSAYIPGEGHNLQEHSVVLIRGGRVKDLPGVRYHIIRGTLDTAGVAKRKQARSKYGVKREKKK
;
A
#
# COMPACT_ATOMS: atom_id res chain seq x y z
N VAL A 1 2.22 5.17 -10.23
CA VAL A 1 2.58 5.17 -8.79
C VAL A 1 3.45 6.38 -8.48
N LYS A 2 3.39 6.99 -7.28
CA LYS A 2 4.20 8.18 -6.95
C LYS A 2 4.74 8.16 -5.51
N THR A 3 5.84 8.86 -5.26
CA THR A 3 6.37 9.16 -3.92
C THR A 3 5.95 10.55 -3.46
N VAL A 4 5.62 10.69 -2.17
CA VAL A 4 5.22 11.96 -1.55
C VAL A 4 5.94 12.14 -0.22
N THR A 5 6.32 13.38 0.08
CA THR A 5 6.91 13.78 1.35
C THR A 5 5.81 14.04 2.40
N PRO A 6 6.00 13.58 3.65
CA PRO A 6 5.05 13.82 4.74
C PRO A 6 5.06 15.28 5.21
N LYS A 7 4.05 15.65 6.00
CA LYS A 7 4.03 16.91 6.75
C LYS A 7 5.12 16.89 7.83
N LYS A 8 5.74 18.05 8.10
CA LYS A 8 6.55 18.27 9.32
C LYS A 8 5.74 17.81 10.55
N PRO A 9 6.33 17.11 11.54
CA PRO A 9 7.76 16.95 11.85
C PRO A 9 8.47 15.79 11.15
N ASN A 10 7.73 14.94 10.45
CA ASN A 10 8.25 13.69 9.92
C ASN A 10 9.00 13.91 8.59
N SER A 11 10.00 13.08 8.30
CA SER A 11 10.73 13.03 7.03
C SER A 11 10.80 11.58 6.54
N ALA A 12 10.42 11.35 5.29
CA ALA A 12 10.51 10.06 4.60
C ALA A 12 9.99 10.22 3.15
N LEU A 13 10.27 9.24 2.29
CA LEU A 13 9.57 9.07 1.02
C LEU A 13 8.45 8.05 1.20
N ARG A 14 7.20 8.53 1.27
CA ARG A 14 6.02 7.67 1.37
C ARG A 14 5.58 7.27 -0.03
N LYS A 15 5.34 5.97 -0.24
CA LYS A 15 4.87 5.43 -1.52
C LYS A 15 3.34 5.43 -1.56
N ILE A 16 2.76 6.07 -2.57
CA ILE A 16 1.31 6.17 -2.76
C ILE A 16 0.92 5.81 -4.20
N ALA A 17 -0.34 5.43 -4.38
CA ALA A 17 -0.96 5.25 -5.69
C ALA A 17 -2.21 6.13 -5.79
N ARG A 18 -2.41 6.77 -6.93
CA ARG A 18 -3.73 7.27 -7.33
C ARG A 18 -4.49 6.09 -7.92
N VAL A 19 -5.69 5.85 -7.43
CA VAL A 19 -6.52 4.72 -7.81
C VAL A 19 -7.90 5.24 -8.16
N LYS A 20 -8.41 4.79 -9.30
CA LYS A 20 -9.81 5.01 -9.68
C LYS A 20 -10.62 3.86 -9.12
N LEU A 21 -11.58 4.15 -8.25
CA LEU A 21 -12.48 3.16 -7.69
C LEU A 21 -13.48 2.69 -8.75
N SER A 22 -14.11 1.54 -8.50
CA SER A 22 -15.24 1.07 -9.30
C SER A 22 -16.42 2.05 -9.30
N THR A 23 -16.54 2.88 -8.26
CA THR A 23 -17.51 3.99 -8.17
C THR A 23 -17.17 5.20 -9.06
N GLY A 24 -16.04 5.17 -9.77
CA GLY A 24 -15.58 6.25 -10.64
C GLY A 24 -14.76 7.33 -9.94
N MET A 25 -14.75 7.37 -8.59
CA MET A 25 -13.99 8.35 -7.82
C MET A 25 -12.49 8.05 -7.83
N GLU A 26 -11.68 9.09 -8.01
CA GLU A 26 -10.23 9.01 -7.85
C GLU A 26 -9.82 9.26 -6.40
N VAL A 27 -9.05 8.34 -5.84
CA VAL A 27 -8.56 8.42 -4.47
C VAL A 27 -7.06 8.19 -4.41
N SER A 28 -6.40 8.82 -3.43
CA SER A 28 -5.01 8.53 -3.09
C SER A 28 -4.95 7.47 -2.00
N ALA A 29 -4.28 6.35 -2.30
CA ALA A 29 -4.11 5.23 -1.39
C ALA A 29 -2.62 5.01 -1.05
N TYR A 30 -2.35 4.70 0.21
CA TYR A 30 -1.02 4.38 0.70
C TYR A 30 -0.65 2.93 0.39
N ILE A 31 0.59 2.71 -0.04
CA ILE A 31 1.13 1.36 -0.25
C ILE A 31 1.90 0.96 1.03
N PRO A 32 1.37 0.02 1.84
CA PRO A 32 2.03 -0.38 3.06
C PRO A 32 3.18 -1.36 2.78
N GLY A 33 4.21 -1.27 3.63
CA GLY A 33 5.36 -2.19 3.62
C GLY A 33 6.54 -1.70 2.79
N GLU A 34 7.56 -2.56 2.71
CA GLU A 34 8.78 -2.31 1.96
C GLU A 34 8.65 -2.89 0.55
N GLY A 35 8.96 -2.08 -0.46
CA GLY A 35 8.83 -2.48 -1.86
C GLY A 35 7.38 -2.72 -2.32
N HIS A 36 7.17 -2.64 -3.63
CA HIS A 36 5.91 -3.00 -4.28
C HIS A 36 6.18 -3.31 -5.75
N ASN A 37 5.29 -4.07 -6.36
CA ASN A 37 5.34 -4.50 -7.75
C ASN A 37 4.33 -3.76 -8.65
N LEU A 38 3.62 -2.76 -8.13
CA LEU A 38 2.54 -2.09 -8.85
C LEU A 38 3.09 -1.21 -9.97
N GLN A 39 2.42 -1.30 -11.11
CA GLN A 39 2.68 -0.51 -12.30
C GLN A 39 1.43 0.32 -12.64
N GLU A 40 1.45 1.02 -13.77
CA GLU A 40 0.25 1.66 -14.30
C GLU A 40 -0.77 0.58 -14.68
N HIS A 41 -2.06 0.90 -14.56
CA HIS A 41 -3.20 -0.01 -14.83
C HIS A 41 -3.29 -1.29 -13.98
N SER A 42 -2.44 -1.50 -12.98
CA SER A 42 -2.60 -2.60 -12.04
C SER A 42 -3.90 -2.49 -11.23
N VAL A 43 -4.61 -3.61 -11.08
CA VAL A 43 -5.85 -3.69 -10.30
C VAL A 43 -5.51 -3.96 -8.84
N VAL A 44 -6.01 -3.11 -7.94
CA VAL A 44 -5.69 -3.16 -6.52
C VAL A 44 -6.95 -3.14 -5.67
N LEU A 45 -6.90 -3.81 -4.52
CA LEU A 45 -7.95 -3.75 -3.52
C LEU A 45 -7.59 -2.74 -2.44
N ILE A 46 -8.53 -1.86 -2.11
CA ILE A 46 -8.34 -0.79 -1.14
C ILE A 46 -9.15 -1.08 0.13
N ARG A 47 -8.60 -0.69 1.28
CA ARG A 47 -9.30 -0.59 2.57
C ARG A 47 -9.26 0.82 3.13
N GLY A 48 -10.20 1.11 4.02
CA GLY A 48 -10.18 2.33 4.82
C GLY A 48 -8.95 2.41 5.73
N GLY A 49 -8.41 3.61 5.91
CA GLY A 49 -7.35 3.88 6.86
C GLY A 49 -6.61 5.16 6.53
N ARG A 50 -6.60 6.13 7.44
CA ARG A 50 -5.89 7.39 7.26
C ARG A 50 -4.41 7.26 7.63
N VAL A 51 -3.53 7.72 6.75
CA VAL A 51 -2.13 7.95 7.12
C VAL A 51 -2.02 9.33 7.76
N LYS A 52 -1.67 9.38 9.04
CA LYS A 52 -1.64 10.64 9.82
C LYS A 52 -0.69 11.67 9.23
N ASP A 53 0.45 11.21 8.71
CA ASP A 53 1.54 12.05 8.21
C ASP A 53 1.27 12.70 6.85
N LEU A 54 0.36 12.13 6.06
CA LEU A 54 0.09 12.55 4.69
C LEU A 54 -1.29 13.20 4.59
N PRO A 55 -1.39 14.48 4.21
CA PRO A 55 -2.68 15.10 3.95
C PRO A 55 -3.35 14.43 2.73
N GLY A 56 -4.66 14.21 2.80
CA GLY A 56 -5.45 13.66 1.69
C GLY A 56 -5.35 12.13 1.49
N VAL A 57 -4.44 11.42 2.15
CA VAL A 57 -4.30 9.96 2.02
C VAL A 57 -5.11 9.23 3.09
N ARG A 58 -6.35 8.86 2.74
CA ARG A 58 -7.36 8.28 3.65
C ARG A 58 -7.57 6.78 3.46
N TYR A 59 -6.85 6.17 2.53
CA TYR A 59 -7.01 4.77 2.14
C TYR A 59 -5.67 4.05 2.12
N HIS A 60 -5.72 2.73 2.30
CA HIS A 60 -4.57 1.84 2.19
C HIS A 60 -4.83 0.75 1.17
N ILE A 61 -3.80 0.37 0.42
CA ILE A 61 -3.84 -0.82 -0.44
C ILE A 61 -3.65 -2.06 0.43
N ILE A 62 -4.49 -3.08 0.21
CA ILE A 62 -4.31 -4.41 0.80
C ILE A 62 -3.20 -5.11 0.02
N ARG A 63 -2.30 -5.83 0.72
CA ARG A 63 -1.20 -6.58 0.09
C ARG A 63 -1.57 -8.05 -0.05
N GLY A 64 -1.08 -8.69 -1.11
CA GLY A 64 -1.28 -10.12 -1.35
C GLY A 64 -2.65 -10.45 -1.94
N THR A 65 -3.32 -9.45 -2.52
CA THR A 65 -4.61 -9.60 -3.21
C THR A 65 -4.56 -8.89 -4.56
N LEU A 66 -5.25 -9.45 -5.57
CA LEU A 66 -5.20 -8.98 -6.96
C LEU A 66 -3.73 -8.85 -7.43
N ASP A 67 -3.37 -7.75 -8.10
CA ASP A 67 -2.03 -7.56 -8.66
C ASP A 67 -0.98 -7.13 -7.61
N THR A 68 -1.38 -6.94 -6.36
CA THR A 68 -0.47 -6.51 -5.28
C THR A 68 0.29 -7.70 -4.68
N ALA A 69 1.58 -7.78 -4.92
CA ALA A 69 2.41 -8.80 -4.28
C ALA A 69 2.59 -8.51 -2.78
N GLY A 70 2.72 -9.57 -1.97
CA GLY A 70 3.11 -9.45 -0.57
C GLY A 70 4.51 -8.84 -0.40
N VAL A 71 4.85 -8.43 0.83
CA VAL A 71 6.20 -7.92 1.12
C VAL A 71 7.19 -9.08 1.20
N ALA A 72 8.27 -9.02 0.43
CA ALA A 72 9.27 -10.09 0.42
C ALA A 72 9.93 -10.27 1.80
N LYS A 73 10.25 -11.52 2.17
CA LYS A 73 11.01 -11.89 3.39
C LYS A 73 10.42 -11.37 4.72
N ARG A 74 9.15 -10.96 4.76
CA ARG A 74 8.49 -10.53 5.99
C ARG A 74 8.20 -11.73 6.90
N LYS A 75 8.87 -11.83 8.05
CA LYS A 75 8.65 -12.92 9.02
C LYS A 75 7.59 -12.59 10.09
N GLN A 76 7.45 -11.32 10.46
CA GLN A 76 6.50 -10.84 11.48
C GLN A 76 5.34 -10.03 10.89
N ALA A 77 4.17 -10.06 11.55
CA ALA A 77 2.94 -9.38 11.12
C ALA A 77 2.51 -9.71 9.67
N ARG A 78 2.78 -10.95 9.23
CA ARG A 78 2.63 -11.41 7.83
C ARG A 78 1.22 -11.25 7.26
N SER A 79 0.20 -11.43 8.09
CA SER A 79 -1.21 -11.28 7.71
C SER A 79 -1.53 -9.87 7.19
N LYS A 80 -0.88 -8.82 7.72
CA LYS A 80 -1.10 -7.44 7.28
C LYS A 80 -0.43 -7.12 5.94
N TYR A 81 0.63 -7.86 5.58
CA TYR A 81 1.47 -7.59 4.42
C TYR A 81 1.37 -8.68 3.33
N GLY A 82 0.37 -9.56 3.42
CA GLY A 82 0.05 -10.52 2.36
C GLY A 82 1.07 -11.65 2.19
N VAL A 83 1.74 -12.08 3.26
CA VAL A 83 2.80 -13.09 3.20
C VAL A 83 2.35 -14.41 3.84
N LYS A 84 2.50 -15.52 3.12
CA LYS A 84 2.19 -16.86 3.66
C LYS A 84 3.24 -17.30 4.68
N ARG A 85 2.85 -18.20 5.58
CA ARG A 85 3.81 -18.84 6.49
C ARG A 85 4.74 -19.75 5.71
N GLU A 86 6.04 -19.46 5.78
CA GLU A 86 7.07 -20.38 5.28
C GLU A 86 6.91 -21.73 5.98
N LYS A 87 6.83 -22.81 5.19
CA LYS A 87 6.90 -24.17 5.73
C LYS A 87 8.35 -24.41 6.12
N LYS A 88 8.60 -24.79 7.38
CA LYS A 88 9.91 -25.34 7.75
C LYS A 88 10.08 -26.63 6.94
N LYS A 89 11.19 -26.73 6.21
CA LYS A 89 11.64 -28.03 5.71
C LYS A 89 12.00 -28.91 6.89
#